data_AF-A0A8K0Y336-F1
#
_entry.id   AF-A0A8K0Y336-F1
#
_cell.length_a   1.000
_cell.length_b   1.000
_cell.length_c   1.000
_cell.angle_alpha   90.00
_cell.angle_beta   90.00
_cell.angle_gamma   90.00
#
_symmetry.space_group_name_H-M   'P 1'
#
loop_
_entity.id
_entity.type
_entity.pdbx_description
1 polymer ?
#
loop_
_entity_poly.entity_id
_entity_poly.type
_entity_poly.pdbx_seq_one_letter_code
_entity_poly.pdbx_strand_id
1 'polypeptide(L)'
;MGHVHPVYFHEGSVLDGQRVWVSMKVEKSQIFPSTAGEIEIIIVPSFNRYFYATFKKSYKKSISPLINAIKAPKSAKIVTLDGSIIGNESIISSVL
;
A
#
# COMPACT_ATOMS: atom_id res chain seq x y z
N MET A 1 -16.45 -5.44 -5.59
CA MET A 1 -15.28 -6.11 -4.97
C MET A 1 -14.04 -5.30 -5.28
N GLY A 2 -13.46 -4.63 -4.28
CA GLY A 2 -12.24 -3.82 -4.44
C GLY A 2 -11.00 -4.67 -4.19
N HIS A 3 -9.97 -4.47 -4.99
CA HIS A 3 -8.64 -5.09 -4.82
C HIS A 3 -7.57 -4.01 -4.94
N VAL A 4 -6.46 -4.11 -4.22
CA VAL A 4 -5.42 -3.08 -4.18
C VAL A 4 -4.17 -3.60 -4.89
N HIS A 5 -3.59 -2.78 -5.77
CA HIS A 5 -2.27 -3.02 -6.34
C HIS A 5 -1.32 -1.93 -5.83
N PRO A 6 -0.48 -2.23 -4.82
CA PRO A 6 0.49 -1.26 -4.32
C PRO A 6 1.56 -0.98 -5.38
N VAL A 7 1.61 0.27 -5.84
CA VAL A 7 2.58 0.75 -6.83
C VAL A 7 3.09 2.10 -6.35
N TYR A 8 4.40 2.26 -6.27
CA TYR A 8 5.02 3.52 -5.88
C TYR A 8 5.03 4.49 -7.06
N PHE A 9 4.47 5.68 -6.86
CA PHE A 9 4.56 6.77 -7.82
C PHE A 9 5.13 8.04 -7.18
N HIS A 10 6.23 8.53 -7.75
CA HIS A 10 6.84 9.80 -7.40
C HIS A 10 7.56 10.34 -8.64
N GLU A 11 7.10 11.50 -9.12
CA GLU A 11 7.63 12.10 -10.34
C GLU A 11 9.15 12.34 -10.22
N GLY A 12 9.90 11.90 -11.22
CA GLY A 12 11.37 11.97 -11.23
C GLY A 12 12.08 10.88 -10.42
N SER A 13 11.36 9.96 -9.77
CA SER A 13 11.96 8.82 -9.08
C SER A 13 12.35 7.70 -10.05
N VAL A 14 13.49 7.05 -9.81
CA VAL A 14 13.89 5.83 -10.52
C VAL A 14 13.00 4.62 -10.19
N LEU A 15 12.19 4.73 -9.14
CA LEU A 15 11.25 3.70 -8.70
C LEU A 15 9.82 3.95 -9.18
N ASP A 16 9.60 4.96 -10.02
CA ASP A 16 8.26 5.33 -10.49
C ASP A 16 7.58 4.18 -11.24
N GLY A 17 6.33 3.89 -10.89
CA GLY A 17 5.56 2.79 -11.49
C GLY A 17 5.97 1.39 -11.01
N GLN A 18 6.91 1.28 -10.07
CA GLN A 18 7.33 -0.01 -9.52
C GLN A 18 6.33 -0.57 -8.50
N ARG A 19 6.18 -1.89 -8.51
CA ARG A 19 5.40 -2.63 -7.52
C ARG A 19 6.15 -2.75 -6.22
N VAL A 20 5.41 -2.58 -5.14
CA VAL A 20 5.94 -2.63 -3.78
C VAL A 20 5.04 -3.47 -2.89
N TRP A 21 5.58 -3.96 -1.79
CA TRP A 21 4.88 -4.59 -0.70
C TRP A 21 4.66 -3.52 0.35
N VAL A 22 3.51 -3.58 1.03
CA VAL A 22 3.23 -2.68 2.14
C VAL A 22 2.94 -3.53 3.37
N SER A 23 3.72 -3.38 4.43
CA SER A 23 3.33 -3.82 5.77
C SER A 23 2.89 -2.59 6.56
N MET A 24 1.77 -2.68 7.28
CA MET A 24 1.33 -1.63 8.18
C MET A 24 0.76 -2.20 9.47
N LYS A 25 1.10 -1.56 10.59
CA LYS A 25 0.46 -1.82 11.88
C LYS A 25 -0.67 -0.83 12.08
N VAL A 26 -1.85 -1.34 12.40
CA VAL A 26 -3.05 -0.53 12.62
C VAL A 26 -3.73 -0.95 13.92
N GLU A 27 -4.46 -0.02 14.53
CA GLU A 27 -5.34 -0.38 15.64
C GLU A 27 -6.53 -1.18 15.12
N LYS A 28 -6.85 -2.30 15.78
CA LYS A 28 -7.98 -3.15 15.37
C LYS A 28 -9.30 -2.38 15.34
N SER A 29 -9.48 -1.41 16.23
CA SER A 29 -10.65 -0.53 16.32
C SER A 29 -10.96 0.24 15.04
N GLN A 30 -9.96 0.49 14.17
CA GLN A 30 -10.18 1.15 12.87
C GLN A 30 -10.95 0.27 11.87
N ILE A 31 -10.87 -1.07 12.02
CA ILE A 31 -11.47 -2.05 11.11
C ILE A 31 -12.64 -2.78 11.78
N PHE A 32 -12.46 -3.15 13.05
CA PHE A 32 -13.41 -3.90 13.85
C PHE A 32 -13.80 -3.05 15.07
N PRO A 33 -14.97 -2.37 15.04
CA PRO A 33 -15.43 -1.58 16.17
C PRO A 33 -15.47 -2.39 17.47
N SER A 34 -15.22 -1.72 18.60
CA SER A 34 -15.24 -2.33 19.94
C SER A 34 -14.20 -3.44 20.17
N THR A 35 -13.13 -3.48 19.37
CA THR A 35 -11.98 -4.35 19.61
C THR A 35 -10.75 -3.55 20.03
N ALA A 36 -9.88 -4.16 20.84
CA ALA A 36 -8.62 -3.58 21.30
C ALA A 36 -7.42 -4.35 20.75
N GLY A 37 -6.27 -3.67 20.69
CA GLY A 37 -5.00 -4.23 20.23
C GLY A 37 -4.65 -3.84 18.80
N GLU A 38 -3.57 -4.45 18.31
CA GLU A 38 -2.98 -4.13 17.00
C GLU A 38 -3.12 -5.30 16.03
N ILE A 39 -3.21 -4.98 14.75
CA ILE A 39 -3.15 -5.93 13.65
C ILE A 39 -2.14 -5.44 12.62
N GLU A 40 -1.35 -6.38 12.09
CA GLU A 40 -0.49 -6.12 10.95
C GLU A 40 -1.20 -6.54 9.67
N ILE A 41 -1.17 -5.63 8.68
CA ILE A 41 -1.76 -5.85 7.36
C ILE A 41 -0.63 -5.80 6.36
N ILE A 42 -0.52 -6.88 5.59
CA ILE A 42 0.48 -7.02 4.54
C ILE A 42 -0.23 -7.05 3.20
N ILE A 43 0.07 -6.06 2.36
CA ILE A 43 -0.45 -5.94 0.99
C ILE A 43 0.66 -6.37 0.04
N VAL A 44 0.42 -7.47 -0.66
CA VAL A 44 1.36 -8.05 -1.62
C VAL A 44 0.87 -7.73 -3.02
N PRO A 45 1.72 -7.20 -3.92
CA PRO A 45 1.32 -6.95 -5.30
C PRO A 45 1.16 -8.26 -6.07
N SER A 46 0.53 -8.20 -7.25
CA SER A 46 0.59 -9.33 -8.18
C SER A 46 2.04 -9.59 -8.61
N PHE A 47 2.43 -10.85 -8.69
CA PHE A 47 3.75 -11.29 -9.17
C PHE A 47 3.83 -11.42 -10.70
N ASN A 48 2.81 -10.97 -11.43
CA ASN A 48 2.81 -11.10 -12.89
C ASN A 48 3.75 -10.07 -13.54
N ARG A 49 4.85 -10.57 -14.10
CA ARG A 49 5.93 -9.82 -14.77
C ARG A 49 5.50 -8.96 -15.97
N TYR A 50 4.30 -9.15 -16.50
CA TYR A 50 3.80 -8.37 -17.64
C TYR A 50 3.00 -7.13 -17.23
N PHE A 51 2.77 -6.94 -15.93
CA PHE A 51 2.02 -5.79 -15.42
C PHE A 51 2.96 -4.80 -14.72
N TYR A 52 3.63 -3.97 -15.50
CA TYR A 52 4.24 -2.73 -15.01
C TYR A 52 3.29 -1.57 -15.29
N ALA A 53 3.12 -0.68 -14.31
CA ALA A 53 2.33 0.52 -14.51
C ALA A 53 3.26 1.64 -14.98
N THR A 54 3.54 1.69 -16.28
CA THR A 54 4.37 2.73 -16.92
C THR A 54 3.74 4.12 -16.89
N PHE A 55 2.46 4.21 -16.56
CA PHE A 55 1.74 5.47 -16.47
C PHE A 55 0.84 5.46 -15.24
N LYS A 56 0.92 6.54 -14.45
CA LYS A 56 -0.03 6.82 -13.37
C LYS A 56 -1.41 7.03 -14.01
N LYS A 57 -2.24 5.98 -14.06
CA LYS A 57 -3.64 6.15 -14.48
C LYS A 57 -4.33 7.05 -13.45
N SER A 58 -4.75 8.24 -13.87
CA SER A 58 -5.57 9.16 -13.07
C SER A 58 -6.96 8.61 -12.71
N TYR A 59 -7.32 7.43 -13.21
CA TYR A 59 -8.58 6.77 -12.84
C TYR A 59 -8.52 6.20 -11.43
N LYS A 60 -9.65 6.36 -10.74
CA LYS A 60 -10.01 5.86 -9.40
C LYS A 60 -9.20 4.61 -9.03
N LYS A 61 -8.23 4.75 -8.12
CA LYS A 61 -7.51 3.60 -7.55
C LYS A 61 -8.56 2.60 -7.08
N SER A 62 -8.41 1.34 -7.47
CA SER A 62 -9.22 0.28 -6.89
C SER A 62 -8.77 0.14 -5.44
N ILE A 63 -9.59 0.62 -4.51
CA ILE A 63 -9.27 0.59 -3.08
C ILE A 63 -10.13 -0.49 -2.44
N SER A 64 -9.47 -1.39 -1.73
CA SER A 64 -10.12 -2.39 -0.89
C SER A 64 -10.92 -1.67 0.21
N PRO A 65 -12.18 -2.06 0.49
CA PRO A 65 -12.94 -1.50 1.61
C PRO A 65 -12.18 -1.53 2.95
N LEU A 66 -11.33 -2.54 3.14
CA LEU A 66 -10.47 -2.68 4.32
C LEU A 66 -9.43 -1.55 4.39
N ILE A 67 -8.81 -1.18 3.27
CA ILE A 67 -7.84 -0.07 3.23
C ILE A 67 -8.53 1.27 3.43
N ASN A 68 -9.74 1.45 2.89
CA ASN A 68 -10.54 2.65 3.14
C ASN A 68 -10.97 2.83 4.61
N ALA A 69 -11.10 1.74 5.37
CA ALA A 69 -11.44 1.81 6.79
C ALA A 69 -10.27 2.33 7.65
N ILE A 70 -9.04 2.16 7.18
CA ILE A 70 -7.82 2.57 7.88
C ILE A 70 -7.60 4.06 7.64
N LYS A 71 -7.75 4.88 8.68
CA LYS A 71 -7.54 6.32 8.58
C LYS A 71 -6.06 6.70 8.57
N ALA A 72 -5.31 6.12 9.51
CA ALA A 72 -3.89 6.34 9.65
C ALA A 72 -3.24 5.11 10.31
N PRO A 73 -2.25 4.48 9.67
CA PRO A 73 -1.48 3.42 10.30
C PRO A 73 -0.56 3.98 11.39
N LYS A 74 -0.28 3.18 12.42
CA LYS A 74 0.72 3.51 13.46
C LYS A 74 2.14 3.52 12.91
N SER A 75 2.42 2.59 12.02
CA SER A 75 3.70 2.49 11.31
C SER A 75 3.48 1.75 10.00
N ALA A 76 4.22 2.09 8.95
CA ALA A 76 4.24 1.31 7.72
C ALA A 76 5.67 1.07 7.22
N LYS A 77 5.83 0.02 6.41
CA LYS A 77 7.03 -0.27 5.64
C LYS A 77 6.63 -0.49 4.19
N ILE A 78 7.23 0.29 3.30
CA ILE A 78 7.10 0.12 1.85
C ILE A 78 8.38 -0.54 1.36
N VAL A 79 8.23 -1.68 0.72
CA VAL A 79 9.35 -2.56 0.35
C VAL A 79 9.25 -2.93 -1.12
N THR A 80 10.34 -2.83 -1.87
CA THR A 80 10.42 -3.31 -3.26
C THR A 80 10.38 -4.85 -3.32
N LEU A 81 10.17 -5.41 -4.51
CA LEU A 81 10.11 -6.87 -4.69
C LEU A 81 11.41 -7.59 -4.32
N ASP A 82 12.55 -6.89 -4.38
CA ASP A 82 13.87 -7.40 -3.99
C ASP A 82 14.20 -7.25 -2.49
N GLY A 83 13.26 -6.69 -1.70
CA GLY A 83 13.40 -6.56 -0.26
C GLY A 83 13.96 -5.22 0.23
N SER A 84 14.26 -4.27 -0.67
CA SER A 84 14.73 -2.94 -0.27
C SER A 84 13.61 -2.11 0.37
N ILE A 85 13.86 -1.51 1.53
CA ILE A 85 12.90 -0.61 2.20
C ILE A 85 13.05 0.78 1.60
N ILE A 86 11.98 1.31 1.00
CA ILE A 86 12.00 2.60 0.29
C ILE A 86 11.19 3.69 0.99
N GLY A 87 10.51 3.36 2.08
CA GLY A 87 9.86 4.36 2.93
C GLY A 87 8.94 3.77 3.99
N ASN A 88 8.20 4.69 4.62
CA ASN A 88 7.34 4.43 5.77
C ASN A 88 5.95 5.08 5.59
N GLU A 89 5.17 5.20 6.67
CA GLU A 89 3.82 5.79 6.66
C GLU A 89 3.73 7.18 6.02
N SER A 90 4.82 7.97 6.00
CA SER A 90 4.84 9.30 5.39
C SER A 90 4.58 9.28 3.87
N ILE A 91 4.90 8.18 3.18
CA ILE A 91 4.76 8.06 1.73
C ILE A 91 3.60 7.13 1.32
N ILE A 92 2.73 6.74 2.26
CA ILE A 92 1.68 5.76 2.01
C ILE A 92 0.70 6.20 0.90
N SER A 93 0.41 7.50 0.79
CA SER A 93 -0.47 8.09 -0.23
C SER A 93 0.12 8.02 -1.65
N SER A 94 1.45 7.97 -1.77
CA SER A 94 2.14 7.73 -3.03
C SER A 94 2.05 6.27 -3.50
N VAL A 95 1.61 5.36 -2.63
CA VAL A 95 1.52 3.90 -2.90
C VAL A 95 0.07 3.41 -2.98
N LEU A 96 -0.77 3.79 -2.01
CA LEU A 96 -2.14 3.30 -1.83
C LEU A 96 -3.21 4.30 -2.23
#